data_AF-A0A3B5L1Z3-F1
#
_entry.id   AF-A0A3B5L1Z3-F1
#
_cell.length_a   1.000
_cell.length_b   1.000
_cell.length_c   1.000
_cell.angle_alpha   90.00
_cell.angle_beta   90.00
_cell.angle_gamma   90.00
#
_symmetry.space_group_name_H-M   'P 1'
#
loop_
_entity.id
_entity.type
_entity.pdbx_description
1 polymer ?
#
loop_
_entity_poly.entity_id
_entity_poly.type
_entity_poly.pdbx_seq_one_letter_code
_entity_poly.pdbx_strand_id
1 'polypeptide(L)'
;DESSNSLRTPEKEDGFHEKSHQLQYPDSFHVPEEKVPFKILHKQCFAKEIILMSLMDPAIIRNPGGRTGIKGRGALSRLGPNLNLDLVVTRWRDSVRSVLEFLAVLNQNLRSLALPGVSGYWFTFYKLFEALDAKVSEGYVDDCRNTDNAWVETTVLNIHLDGTSQVMFDRFRRYLTCCHPQVISGDSCLQWQEVSSRIKLSPNQRRSLQQVAELLFSLHYVTQ
;
A
#
# COMPACT_ATOMS: atom_id res chain seq x y z
N ASP A 1 18.76 14.09 44.27
CA ASP A 1 19.21 14.87 43.10
C ASP A 1 20.34 14.10 42.44
N GLU A 2 20.30 13.56 41.23
CA GLU A 2 19.37 13.58 40.11
C GLU A 2 19.42 12.18 39.47
N SER A 3 18.27 11.55 39.24
CA SER A 3 18.16 10.29 38.48
C SER A 3 17.61 10.63 37.11
N SER A 4 18.50 10.84 36.13
CA SER A 4 18.12 11.09 34.73
C SER A 4 17.67 9.79 34.07
N ASN A 5 16.36 9.58 34.04
CA ASN A 5 15.66 8.52 33.33
C ASN A 5 15.74 8.82 31.82
N SER A 6 16.66 8.18 31.09
CA SER A 6 16.69 8.30 29.63
C SER A 6 15.54 7.46 29.05
N LEU A 7 14.51 8.15 28.59
CA LEU A 7 13.44 7.63 27.74
C LEU A 7 14.04 6.80 26.59
N ARG A 8 13.84 5.48 26.60
CA ARG A 8 14.06 4.65 25.41
C ARG A 8 12.90 4.91 24.45
N THR A 9 13.16 5.70 23.41
CA THR A 9 12.31 5.73 22.22
C THR A 9 12.33 4.36 21.54
N PRO A 10 11.22 3.87 21.00
CA PRO A 10 11.19 2.59 20.31
C PRO A 10 11.95 2.74 19.00
N GLU A 11 13.06 2.02 18.85
CA GLU A 11 13.77 1.87 17.59
C GLU A 11 12.79 1.27 16.59
N LYS A 12 12.52 2.01 15.50
CA LYS A 12 11.89 1.43 14.32
C LYS A 12 12.84 0.35 13.82
N GLU A 13 12.38 -0.89 13.75
CA GLU A 13 13.06 -1.93 12.97
C GLU A 13 12.99 -1.54 11.48
N ASP A 14 13.91 -0.66 11.05
CA ASP A 14 14.17 -0.35 9.65
C ASP A 14 14.98 -1.51 9.05
N GLY A 15 14.29 -2.62 8.74
CA GLY A 15 14.85 -3.66 7.89
C GLY A 15 15.08 -3.13 6.47
N PHE A 16 16.24 -3.42 5.87
CA PHE A 16 16.52 -3.07 4.47
C PHE A 16 15.57 -3.77 3.50
N HIS A 17 15.44 -3.25 2.26
CA HIS A 17 14.51 -3.74 1.23
C HIS A 17 14.92 -5.09 0.60
N GLU A 18 14.73 -6.19 1.34
CA GLU A 18 15.16 -7.55 0.94
C GLU A 18 14.68 -8.01 -0.45
N LYS A 19 13.47 -7.63 -0.89
CA LYS A 19 12.92 -8.14 -2.16
C LYS A 19 13.51 -7.46 -3.38
N SER A 20 13.83 -6.17 -3.28
CA SER A 20 14.46 -5.43 -4.37
C SER A 20 15.93 -5.77 -4.60
N HIS A 21 16.52 -6.62 -3.74
CA HIS A 21 17.83 -7.24 -3.95
C HIS A 21 17.78 -8.59 -4.69
N GLN A 22 16.59 -9.11 -5.00
CA GLN A 22 16.47 -10.37 -5.74
C GLN A 22 16.91 -10.19 -7.19
N LEU A 23 17.76 -11.11 -7.67
CA LEU A 23 18.34 -11.12 -9.03
C LEU A 23 17.29 -11.48 -10.09
N GLN A 24 16.28 -10.63 -10.27
CA GLN A 24 15.26 -10.81 -11.32
C GLN A 24 15.78 -10.32 -12.69
N TYR A 25 16.84 -9.52 -12.70
CA TYR A 25 17.44 -8.93 -13.91
C TYR A 25 18.80 -9.55 -14.22
N PRO A 26 19.08 -9.88 -15.50
CA PRO A 26 20.35 -10.52 -15.90
C PRO A 26 21.61 -9.68 -15.62
N ASP A 27 21.50 -8.36 -15.49
CA ASP A 27 22.62 -7.43 -15.23
C ASP A 27 22.62 -6.84 -13.80
N SER A 28 22.12 -7.59 -12.81
CA SER A 28 22.04 -7.16 -11.42
C SER A 28 23.33 -7.44 -10.63
N PHE A 29 23.76 -6.49 -9.79
CA PHE A 29 24.95 -6.64 -8.93
C PHE A 29 24.55 -6.77 -7.46
N HIS A 30 25.28 -7.62 -6.72
CA HIS A 30 25.07 -7.78 -5.28
C HIS A 30 25.50 -6.53 -4.51
N VAL A 31 24.59 -5.98 -3.68
CA VAL A 31 24.85 -4.82 -2.81
C VAL A 31 24.96 -5.31 -1.36
N PRO A 32 26.14 -5.21 -0.72
CA PRO A 32 26.27 -5.48 0.70
C PRO A 32 25.38 -4.55 1.53
N GLU A 33 24.80 -5.04 2.63
CA GLU A 33 23.87 -4.29 3.51
C GLU A 33 24.45 -2.93 3.94
N GLU A 34 25.74 -2.88 4.28
CA GLU A 34 26.47 -1.67 4.68
C GLU A 34 26.46 -0.55 3.61
N LYS A 35 26.21 -0.90 2.34
CA LYS A 35 26.22 0.01 1.19
C LYS A 35 24.82 0.31 0.65
N VAL A 36 23.77 -0.22 1.27
CA VAL A 36 22.37 0.03 0.87
C VAL A 36 22.01 1.51 1.00
N PRO A 37 22.33 2.21 2.11
CA PRO A 37 21.98 3.64 2.22
C PRO A 37 22.70 4.52 1.17
N PHE A 38 21.95 5.43 0.56
CA PHE A 38 22.55 6.59 -0.11
C PHE A 38 23.05 7.57 0.96
N LYS A 39 24.22 8.20 0.75
CA LYS A 39 24.76 9.25 1.64
C LYS A 39 24.03 10.61 1.47
N ILE A 40 22.72 10.63 1.22
CA ILE A 40 21.99 11.87 0.90
C ILE A 40 20.63 11.90 1.60
N LEU A 41 20.27 13.10 2.11
CA LEU A 41 19.02 13.42 2.79
C LEU A 41 17.80 13.02 1.94
N HIS A 42 16.99 12.11 2.46
CA HIS A 42 15.77 11.64 1.81
C HIS A 42 14.62 12.65 2.04
N LYS A 43 13.94 13.05 0.96
CA LYS A 43 12.69 13.82 1.01
C LYS A 43 11.60 12.93 0.44
N GLN A 44 10.56 12.62 1.23
CA GLN A 44 9.39 11.87 0.77
C GLN A 44 8.79 12.58 -0.45
N CYS A 45 8.54 11.82 -1.51
CA CYS A 45 8.03 12.33 -2.77
C CYS A 45 6.51 12.17 -2.79
N PHE A 46 5.78 13.26 -3.03
CA PHE A 46 4.32 13.23 -3.07
C PHE A 46 3.81 12.90 -4.48
N ALA A 47 2.62 12.32 -4.60
CA ALA A 47 1.97 12.01 -5.88
C ALA A 47 1.87 13.21 -6.85
N LYS A 48 1.79 14.46 -6.33
CA LYS A 48 1.79 15.70 -7.14
C LYS A 48 3.15 16.03 -7.75
N GLU A 49 4.24 15.52 -7.21
CA GLU A 49 5.61 15.81 -7.65
C GLU A 49 6.13 14.81 -8.70
N ILE A 50 5.40 13.73 -8.98
CA ILE A 50 5.79 12.66 -9.92
C ILE A 50 5.98 13.19 -11.35
N ILE A 51 5.14 14.13 -11.78
CA ILE A 51 5.27 14.79 -13.09
C ILE A 51 6.56 15.60 -13.15
N LEU A 52 6.90 16.30 -12.06
CA LEU A 52 8.10 17.13 -11.98
C LEU A 52 9.37 16.27 -11.94
N MET A 53 9.33 15.13 -11.24
CA MET A 53 10.42 14.15 -11.17
C MET A 53 10.76 13.57 -12.54
N SER A 54 9.76 13.38 -13.41
CA SER A 54 9.94 12.81 -14.75
C SER A 54 10.67 13.76 -15.70
N LEU A 55 10.82 15.04 -15.31
CA LEU A 55 11.57 16.08 -16.04
C LEU A 55 12.97 16.31 -15.46
N MET A 56 13.32 15.68 -14.34
CA MET A 56 14.64 15.79 -13.73
C MET A 56 15.65 14.88 -14.42
N ASP A 57 16.93 15.25 -14.38
CA ASP A 57 18.01 14.39 -14.87
C ASP A 57 17.95 13.02 -14.14
N PRO A 58 17.90 11.89 -14.86
CA PRO A 58 17.94 10.55 -14.27
C PRO A 58 19.07 10.34 -13.25
N ALA A 59 20.17 11.07 -13.35
CA ALA A 59 21.30 11.03 -12.40
C ALA A 59 20.96 11.57 -11.00
N ILE A 60 19.90 12.40 -10.90
CA ILE A 60 19.42 13.02 -9.66
C ILE A 60 18.39 12.13 -8.96
N ILE A 61 17.65 11.31 -9.71
CA ILE A 61 16.61 10.44 -9.17
C ILE A 61 17.25 9.27 -8.40
N ARG A 62 17.02 9.20 -7.09
CA ARG A 62 17.55 8.17 -6.20
C ARG A 62 16.43 7.44 -5.48
N ASN A 63 16.48 6.12 -5.49
CA ASN A 63 15.54 5.28 -4.76
C ASN A 63 15.62 5.57 -3.25
N PRO A 64 14.48 5.89 -2.62
CA PRO A 64 14.45 6.27 -1.22
C PRO A 64 14.75 5.12 -0.26
N GLY A 65 14.52 3.87 -0.67
CA GLY A 65 14.93 2.69 0.07
C GLY A 65 16.45 2.52 0.12
N GLY A 66 17.17 3.05 -0.88
CA GLY A 66 18.61 2.89 -1.03
C GLY A 66 19.01 2.23 -2.34
N ARG A 67 20.28 1.82 -2.43
CA ARG A 67 20.83 1.09 -3.59
C ARG A 67 20.19 -0.29 -3.67
N THR A 68 19.74 -0.66 -4.86
CA THR A 68 19.28 -2.03 -5.15
C THR A 68 20.34 -2.80 -5.95
N GLY A 69 21.29 -2.09 -6.58
CA GLY A 69 22.33 -2.70 -7.42
C GLY A 69 21.97 -2.76 -8.90
N ILE A 70 20.84 -2.18 -9.26
CA ILE A 70 20.32 -2.10 -10.63
C ILE A 70 20.09 -0.63 -10.97
N LYS A 71 20.68 -0.12 -12.05
CA LYS A 71 20.48 1.27 -12.49
C LYS A 71 19.41 1.39 -13.58
N GLY A 72 18.88 2.59 -13.75
CA GLY A 72 17.90 2.90 -14.79
C GLY A 72 16.47 2.50 -14.42
N ARG A 73 15.58 2.41 -15.40
CA ARG A 73 14.14 2.21 -15.18
C ARG A 73 13.73 0.77 -14.83
N GLY A 74 14.50 -0.23 -15.29
CA GLY A 74 14.11 -1.64 -15.17
C GLY A 74 12.77 -1.92 -15.88
N ALA A 75 11.91 -2.72 -15.24
CA ALA A 75 10.58 -3.09 -15.77
C ALA A 75 9.45 -2.12 -15.38
N LEU A 76 9.75 -1.05 -14.63
CA LEU A 76 8.75 -0.07 -14.21
C LEU A 76 8.38 0.89 -15.35
N SER A 77 7.22 1.54 -15.23
CA SER A 77 6.68 2.39 -16.30
C SER A 77 7.49 3.67 -16.53
N ARG A 78 8.09 4.22 -15.45
CA ARG A 78 8.85 5.47 -15.45
C ARG A 78 9.99 5.44 -14.44
N LEU A 79 10.94 6.37 -14.59
CA LEU A 79 11.91 6.68 -13.54
C LEU A 79 11.21 7.37 -12.37
N GLY A 80 11.77 7.22 -11.18
CA GLY A 80 11.20 7.71 -9.94
C GLY A 80 10.05 6.84 -9.44
N PRO A 81 9.08 7.43 -8.71
CA PRO A 81 7.98 6.69 -8.12
C PRO A 81 6.98 6.19 -9.17
N ASN A 82 6.60 4.92 -9.05
CA ASN A 82 5.56 4.25 -9.81
C ASN A 82 4.43 3.91 -8.84
N LEU A 83 3.31 4.63 -8.95
CA LEU A 83 2.19 4.49 -8.03
C LEU A 83 1.45 3.17 -8.24
N ASN A 84 1.29 2.45 -7.13
CA ASN A 84 0.33 1.39 -6.94
C ASN A 84 -0.81 1.90 -6.04
N LEU A 85 -2.05 1.49 -6.31
CA LEU A 85 -3.20 1.92 -5.53
C LEU A 85 -3.90 0.71 -4.93
N ASP A 86 -3.93 0.65 -3.60
CA ASP A 86 -4.62 -0.39 -2.84
C ASP A 86 -5.87 0.21 -2.20
N LEU A 87 -7.05 -0.30 -2.60
CA LEU A 87 -8.30 0.05 -1.96
C LEU A 87 -8.62 -0.97 -0.87
N VAL A 88 -8.68 -0.49 0.38
CA VAL A 88 -9.10 -1.26 1.54
C VAL A 88 -10.46 -0.74 1.96
N VAL A 89 -11.47 -1.61 1.95
CA VAL A 89 -12.79 -1.27 2.49
C VAL A 89 -12.98 -2.06 3.76
N THR A 90 -13.23 -1.37 4.86
CA THR A 90 -13.35 -1.97 6.19
C THR A 90 -14.72 -1.71 6.81
N ARG A 91 -15.12 -2.56 7.75
CA ARG A 91 -16.24 -2.31 8.65
C ARG A 91 -16.02 -3.05 9.97
N TRP A 92 -16.66 -2.58 11.03
CA TRP A 92 -16.81 -3.38 12.24
C TRP A 92 -17.98 -4.35 12.05
N ARG A 93 -17.79 -5.61 12.45
CA ARG A 93 -18.86 -6.63 12.41
C ARG A 93 -19.99 -6.29 13.37
N ASP A 94 -19.64 -5.72 14.52
CA ASP A 94 -20.55 -5.41 15.61
C ASP A 94 -20.39 -3.97 16.12
N SER A 95 -21.39 -3.49 16.85
CA SER A 95 -21.37 -2.17 17.48
C SER A 95 -20.28 -2.04 18.56
N VAL A 96 -19.87 -3.18 19.13
CA VAL A 96 -18.81 -3.28 20.15
C VAL A 96 -17.42 -3.16 19.52
N ARG A 97 -17.30 -3.18 18.19
CA ARG A 97 -16.05 -3.04 17.44
C ARG A 97 -15.02 -4.11 17.83
N SER A 98 -15.49 -5.34 18.07
CA SER A 98 -14.65 -6.45 18.50
C SER A 98 -13.93 -7.12 17.33
N VAL A 99 -14.59 -7.16 16.17
CA VAL A 99 -14.05 -7.80 14.97
C VAL A 99 -14.06 -6.84 13.79
N LEU A 100 -12.87 -6.57 13.26
CA LEU A 100 -12.68 -5.80 12.04
C LEU A 100 -12.80 -6.74 10.83
N GLU A 101 -13.65 -6.36 9.89
CA GLU A 101 -13.78 -7.03 8.59
C GLU A 101 -13.28 -6.12 7.48
N PHE A 102 -12.79 -6.72 6.40
CA PHE A 102 -12.47 -6.04 5.17
C PHE A 102 -13.14 -6.73 3.98
N LEU A 103 -13.41 -5.96 2.94
CA LEU A 103 -13.97 -6.49 1.71
C LEU A 103 -12.85 -7.04 0.83
N ALA A 104 -12.98 -8.31 0.46
CA ALA A 104 -12.06 -9.00 -0.43
C ALA A 104 -12.76 -9.42 -1.73
N VAL A 105 -11.98 -9.52 -2.80
CA VAL A 105 -12.35 -10.22 -4.01
C VAL A 105 -11.84 -11.66 -3.86
N LEU A 106 -12.77 -12.62 -3.82
CA LEU A 106 -12.46 -14.04 -3.85
C LEU A 106 -12.55 -14.52 -5.29
N ASN A 107 -11.45 -15.03 -5.84
CA ASN A 107 -11.46 -15.81 -7.06
C ASN A 107 -11.68 -17.28 -6.71
N GLN A 108 -12.84 -17.84 -7.09
CA GLN A 108 -13.25 -19.20 -6.72
C GLN A 108 -12.39 -20.27 -7.41
N ASN A 109 -11.97 -20.04 -8.64
CA ASN A 109 -11.14 -20.98 -9.41
C ASN A 109 -9.74 -21.12 -8.81
N LEU A 110 -9.11 -19.98 -8.49
CA LEU A 110 -7.76 -19.92 -7.94
C LEU A 110 -7.73 -20.04 -6.41
N ARG A 111 -8.91 -20.03 -5.77
CA ARG A 111 -9.09 -19.94 -4.30
C ARG A 111 -8.20 -18.87 -3.68
N SER A 112 -8.05 -17.76 -4.40
CA SER A 112 -7.17 -16.65 -4.02
C SER A 112 -8.00 -15.46 -3.59
N LEU A 113 -7.51 -14.77 -2.56
CA LEU A 113 -8.08 -13.54 -2.05
C LEU A 113 -7.20 -12.37 -2.48
N ALA A 114 -7.84 -11.28 -2.90
CA ALA A 114 -7.18 -10.04 -3.22
C ALA A 114 -7.99 -8.86 -2.67
N LEU A 115 -7.31 -7.74 -2.43
CA LEU A 115 -8.01 -6.47 -2.24
C LEU A 115 -8.70 -6.06 -3.56
N PRO A 116 -9.83 -5.33 -3.50
CA PRO A 116 -10.45 -4.74 -4.68
C PRO A 116 -9.45 -3.87 -5.45
N GLY A 117 -8.95 -4.38 -6.58
CA GLY A 117 -7.98 -3.67 -7.40
C GLY A 117 -8.60 -2.49 -8.11
N VAL A 118 -7.89 -1.37 -8.15
CA VAL A 118 -8.31 -0.13 -8.83
C VAL A 118 -7.23 0.31 -9.82
N SER A 119 -6.98 -0.52 -10.82
CA SER A 119 -6.01 -0.20 -11.88
C SER A 119 -6.61 0.75 -12.92
N GLY A 120 -5.88 1.82 -13.25
CA GLY A 120 -6.09 2.58 -14.50
C GLY A 120 -6.95 3.84 -14.42
N TYR A 121 -7.60 4.13 -13.29
CA TYR A 121 -8.54 5.27 -13.21
C TYR A 121 -8.38 6.15 -11.96
N TRP A 122 -7.13 6.41 -11.54
CA TRP A 122 -6.80 7.26 -10.37
C TRP A 122 -7.67 8.52 -10.26
N PHE A 123 -7.83 9.26 -11.37
CA PHE A 123 -8.59 10.52 -11.39
C PHE A 123 -10.09 10.35 -11.14
N THR A 124 -10.69 9.25 -11.61
CA THR A 124 -12.11 8.95 -11.38
C THR A 124 -12.36 8.56 -9.93
N PHE A 125 -11.36 7.95 -9.32
CA PHE A 125 -11.39 7.47 -7.95
C PHE A 125 -11.16 8.60 -6.94
N TYR A 126 -10.22 9.51 -7.20
CA TYR A 126 -9.88 10.61 -6.28
C TYR A 126 -11.10 11.44 -5.84
N LYS A 127 -11.99 11.77 -6.78
CA LYS A 127 -13.23 12.52 -6.50
C LYS A 127 -14.24 11.74 -5.66
N LEU A 128 -14.33 10.43 -5.88
CA LEU A 128 -15.20 9.56 -5.08
C LEU A 128 -14.66 9.47 -3.64
N PHE A 129 -13.35 9.43 -3.48
CA PHE A 129 -12.70 9.27 -2.18
C PHE A 129 -12.70 10.54 -1.34
N GLU A 130 -12.55 11.72 -1.94
CA GLU A 130 -12.80 13.00 -1.26
C GLU A 130 -14.25 13.08 -0.73
N ALA A 131 -15.22 12.57 -1.50
CA ALA A 131 -16.62 12.55 -1.09
C ALA A 131 -16.94 11.51 0.01
N LEU A 132 -16.04 10.56 0.28
CA LEU A 132 -16.24 9.44 1.22
C LEU A 132 -15.36 9.52 2.47
N ASP A 133 -14.66 10.64 2.70
CA ASP A 133 -13.72 10.85 3.81
C ASP A 133 -12.69 9.70 3.94
N ALA A 134 -12.20 9.23 2.79
CA ALA A 134 -11.28 8.10 2.74
C ALA A 134 -9.93 8.48 3.37
N LYS A 135 -9.40 7.61 4.23
CA LYS A 135 -8.07 7.82 4.82
C LYS A 135 -7.00 7.36 3.85
N VAL A 136 -6.00 8.21 3.66
CA VAL A 136 -4.91 8.00 2.70
C VAL A 136 -3.62 7.74 3.47
N SER A 137 -2.95 6.64 3.16
CA SER A 137 -1.58 6.37 3.59
C SER A 137 -0.72 6.18 2.34
N GLU A 138 0.42 6.85 2.27
CA GLU A 138 1.34 6.75 1.14
C GLU A 138 2.70 6.27 1.63
N GLY A 139 3.36 5.40 0.86
CA GLY A 139 4.68 4.94 1.26
C GLY A 139 5.41 4.11 0.22
N TYR A 140 6.72 4.04 0.42
CA TYR A 140 7.62 3.16 -0.32
C TYR A 140 7.24 1.69 -0.15
N VAL A 141 7.32 0.92 -1.24
CA VAL A 141 7.11 -0.52 -1.22
C VAL A 141 8.38 -1.23 -1.66
N ASP A 142 8.87 -2.14 -0.82
CA ASP A 142 9.91 -3.10 -1.20
C ASP A 142 9.35 -4.11 -2.22
N ASP A 143 9.65 -3.85 -3.50
CA ASP A 143 9.19 -4.58 -4.67
C ASP A 143 10.41 -5.00 -5.50
N CYS A 144 10.41 -6.24 -6.01
CA CYS A 144 11.52 -6.79 -6.78
C CYS A 144 11.83 -6.02 -8.08
N ARG A 145 10.90 -5.17 -8.54
CA ARG A 145 11.07 -4.30 -9.71
C ARG A 145 11.80 -3.00 -9.39
N ASN A 146 12.08 -2.69 -8.12
CA ASN A 146 12.75 -1.46 -7.73
C ASN A 146 14.22 -1.47 -8.19
N THR A 147 14.66 -0.33 -8.72
CA THR A 147 16.02 -0.04 -9.15
C THR A 147 16.57 1.16 -8.36
N ASP A 148 17.82 1.54 -8.57
CA ASP A 148 18.44 2.74 -8.01
C ASP A 148 17.73 4.04 -8.45
N ASN A 149 16.97 4.00 -9.57
CA ASN A 149 16.36 5.19 -10.19
C ASN A 149 14.85 5.08 -10.41
N ALA A 150 14.22 3.95 -10.10
CA ALA A 150 12.78 3.74 -10.23
C ALA A 150 12.28 2.84 -9.11
N TRP A 151 11.19 3.20 -8.45
CA TRP A 151 10.64 2.42 -7.33
C TRP A 151 9.12 2.42 -7.34
N VAL A 152 8.53 1.52 -6.57
CA VAL A 152 7.08 1.44 -6.34
C VAL A 152 6.73 2.20 -5.05
N GLU A 153 5.72 3.05 -5.15
CA GLU A 153 5.05 3.64 -3.99
C GLU A 153 3.61 3.17 -4.01
N THR A 154 3.06 2.82 -2.85
CA THR A 154 1.64 2.48 -2.72
C THR A 154 0.92 3.59 -1.99
N THR A 155 -0.18 4.05 -2.59
CA THR A 155 -1.22 4.78 -1.88
C THR A 155 -2.28 3.78 -1.43
N VAL A 156 -2.48 3.66 -0.12
CA VAL A 156 -3.53 2.88 0.50
C VAL A 156 -4.70 3.81 0.78
N LEU A 157 -5.85 3.48 0.21
CA LEU A 157 -7.09 4.21 0.43
C LEU A 157 -8.01 3.35 1.29
N ASN A 158 -8.38 3.87 2.45
CA ASN A 158 -9.32 3.20 3.34
C ASN A 158 -10.69 3.88 3.31
N ILE A 159 -11.71 3.14 2.89
CA ILE A 159 -13.11 3.49 3.15
C ILE A 159 -13.57 2.65 4.34
N HIS A 160 -13.88 3.31 5.45
CA HIS A 160 -14.50 2.66 6.59
C HIS A 160 -16.02 2.81 6.52
N LEU A 161 -16.72 1.71 6.31
CA LEU A 161 -18.19 1.67 6.31
C LEU A 161 -18.69 1.44 7.72
N ASP A 162 -19.66 2.25 8.14
CA ASP A 162 -20.50 1.91 9.29
C ASP A 162 -21.27 0.63 8.95
N GLY A 163 -21.13 -0.40 9.79
CA GLY A 163 -21.73 -1.72 9.59
C GLY A 163 -23.25 -1.69 9.46
N THR A 164 -23.90 -0.58 9.83
CA THR A 164 -25.34 -0.36 9.70
C THR A 164 -25.78 0.15 8.32
N SER A 165 -24.87 0.67 7.48
CA SER A 165 -25.22 1.37 6.25
C SER A 165 -25.17 0.46 5.00
N GLN A 166 -26.20 -0.37 4.84
CA GLN A 166 -26.37 -1.21 3.65
C GLN A 166 -26.41 -0.39 2.35
N VAL A 167 -26.97 0.82 2.39
CA VAL A 167 -27.06 1.74 1.25
C VAL A 167 -25.67 2.14 0.72
N MET A 168 -24.72 2.41 1.63
CA MET A 168 -23.35 2.77 1.24
C MET A 168 -22.62 1.58 0.63
N PHE A 169 -22.83 0.38 1.18
CA PHE A 169 -22.29 -0.84 0.60
C PHE A 169 -22.85 -1.12 -0.80
N ASP A 170 -24.16 -0.97 -1.00
CA ASP A 170 -24.80 -1.22 -2.31
C ASP A 170 -24.34 -0.21 -3.36
N ARG A 171 -24.17 1.06 -2.98
CA ARG A 171 -23.60 2.10 -3.85
C ARG A 171 -22.16 1.76 -4.22
N PHE A 172 -21.34 1.38 -3.24
CA PHE A 172 -19.95 0.99 -3.47
C PHE A 172 -19.84 -0.26 -4.35
N ARG A 173 -20.63 -1.30 -4.07
CA ARG A 173 -20.71 -2.52 -4.87
C ARG A 173 -21.07 -2.20 -6.31
N ARG A 174 -22.09 -1.36 -6.54
CA ARG A 174 -22.51 -0.94 -7.88
C ARG A 174 -21.40 -0.21 -8.62
N TYR A 175 -20.67 0.67 -7.93
CA TYR A 175 -19.51 1.35 -8.49
C TYR A 175 -18.41 0.36 -8.91
N LEU A 176 -18.04 -0.59 -8.04
CA LEU A 176 -17.05 -1.64 -8.38
C LEU A 176 -17.50 -2.48 -9.59
N THR A 177 -18.78 -2.85 -9.66
CA THR A 177 -19.33 -3.60 -10.81
C THR A 177 -19.20 -2.82 -12.11
N CYS A 178 -19.46 -1.51 -12.10
CA CYS A 178 -19.39 -0.67 -13.29
C CYS A 178 -17.96 -0.41 -13.75
N CYS A 179 -17.02 -0.19 -12.82
CA CYS A 179 -15.63 0.15 -13.14
C CYS A 179 -14.77 -1.09 -13.42
N HIS A 180 -15.15 -2.25 -12.88
CA HIS A 180 -14.40 -3.48 -13.04
C HIS A 180 -15.33 -4.70 -13.23
N PRO A 181 -16.04 -4.81 -14.37
CA PRO A 181 -17.01 -5.88 -14.61
C PRO A 181 -16.39 -7.28 -14.52
N GLN A 182 -15.08 -7.43 -14.72
CA GLN A 182 -14.35 -8.69 -14.57
C GLN A 182 -14.08 -9.09 -13.10
N VAL A 183 -14.18 -8.17 -12.14
CA VAL A 183 -14.00 -8.48 -10.69
C VAL A 183 -15.26 -9.11 -10.09
N ILE A 184 -16.41 -8.93 -10.75
CA ILE A 184 -17.74 -9.37 -10.28
C ILE A 184 -18.47 -10.11 -11.42
N SER A 185 -17.76 -10.92 -12.20
CA SER A 185 -18.37 -11.75 -13.23
C SER A 185 -17.65 -13.10 -13.36
N GLY A 186 -18.41 -14.15 -13.65
CA GLY A 186 -17.93 -15.54 -13.74
C GLY A 186 -17.60 -16.16 -12.38
N ASP A 187 -16.32 -16.11 -12.00
CA ASP A 187 -15.76 -16.92 -10.91
C ASP A 187 -15.25 -16.08 -9.72
N SER A 188 -15.41 -14.76 -9.76
CA SER A 188 -14.97 -13.86 -8.68
C SER A 188 -16.15 -13.20 -7.96
N CYS A 189 -16.13 -13.19 -6.63
CA CYS A 189 -17.17 -12.56 -5.81
C CYS A 189 -16.59 -11.68 -4.70
N LEU A 190 -17.35 -10.63 -4.34
CA LEU A 190 -17.03 -9.77 -3.19
C LEU A 190 -17.51 -10.42 -1.90
N GLN A 191 -16.62 -10.56 -0.93
CA GLN A 191 -16.93 -11.15 0.38
C GLN A 191 -16.25 -10.40 1.52
N TRP A 192 -16.98 -10.27 2.62
CA TRP A 192 -16.44 -9.76 3.87
C TRP A 192 -15.60 -10.84 4.54
N GLN A 193 -14.36 -10.49 4.86
CA GLN A 193 -13.40 -11.37 5.52
C GLN A 193 -12.93 -10.72 6.82
N GLU A 194 -12.83 -11.52 7.87
CA GLU A 194 -12.27 -11.09 9.15
C GLU A 194 -10.78 -10.76 9.01
N VAL A 195 -10.32 -9.62 9.49
CA VAL A 195 -8.89 -9.29 9.50
C VAL A 195 -8.15 -10.26 10.41
N SER A 196 -7.23 -11.04 9.83
CA SER A 196 -6.48 -12.08 10.54
C SER A 196 -5.11 -12.30 9.90
N SER A 197 -4.13 -12.66 10.72
CA SER A 197 -2.77 -13.04 10.27
C SER A 197 -2.77 -14.29 9.38
N ARG A 198 -3.83 -15.10 9.40
CA ARG A 198 -3.96 -16.34 8.62
C ARG A 198 -4.39 -16.09 7.17
N ILE A 199 -4.81 -14.88 6.81
CA ILE A 199 -5.29 -14.60 5.46
C ILE A 199 -4.14 -14.57 4.46
N LYS A 200 -4.35 -15.30 3.37
CA LYS A 200 -3.43 -15.33 2.23
C LYS A 200 -3.74 -14.19 1.25
N LEU A 201 -3.26 -12.99 1.57
CA LEU A 201 -3.11 -11.88 0.62
C LEU A 201 -1.68 -11.85 0.08
N SER A 202 -1.48 -11.15 -1.04
CA SER A 202 -0.13 -10.82 -1.51
C SER A 202 0.62 -10.01 -0.43
N PRO A 203 1.96 -10.08 -0.36
CA PRO A 203 2.71 -9.40 0.70
C PRO A 203 2.43 -7.89 0.79
N ASN A 204 2.27 -7.22 -0.35
CA ASN A 204 2.01 -5.79 -0.40
C ASN A 204 0.60 -5.48 0.11
N GLN A 205 -0.41 -6.21 -0.38
CA GLN A 205 -1.79 -6.07 0.08
C GLN A 205 -1.95 -6.37 1.57
N ARG A 206 -1.21 -7.34 2.09
CA ARG A 206 -1.19 -7.67 3.52
C ARG A 206 -0.66 -6.50 4.35
N ARG A 207 0.43 -5.87 3.90
CA ARG A 207 0.99 -4.67 4.55
C ARG A 207 0.00 -3.52 4.52
N SER A 208 -0.67 -3.28 3.38
CA SER A 208 -1.71 -2.25 3.26
C SER A 208 -2.87 -2.50 4.23
N LEU A 209 -3.35 -3.75 4.34
CA LEU A 209 -4.41 -4.12 5.28
C LEU A 209 -3.96 -3.93 6.74
N GLN A 210 -2.72 -4.30 7.07
CA GLN A 210 -2.15 -4.16 8.41
C GLN A 210 -2.09 -2.68 8.83
N GLN A 211 -1.59 -1.80 7.95
CA GLN A 211 -1.54 -0.35 8.21
C GLN A 211 -2.92 0.22 8.51
N VAL A 212 -3.93 -0.19 7.73
CA VAL A 212 -5.32 0.25 7.94
C VAL A 212 -5.88 -0.26 9.26
N ALA A 213 -5.62 -1.54 9.60
CA ALA A 213 -6.08 -2.12 10.85
C ALA A 213 -5.48 -1.38 12.06
N GLU A 214 -4.16 -1.16 12.08
CA GLU A 214 -3.46 -0.42 13.13
C GLU A 214 -4.03 1.00 13.31
N LEU A 215 -4.30 1.69 12.20
CA LEU A 215 -4.91 3.01 12.22
C LEU A 215 -6.34 3.00 12.81
N LEU A 216 -7.15 2.00 12.49
CA LEU A 216 -8.52 1.91 13.00
C LEU A 216 -8.56 1.48 14.47
N PHE A 217 -7.71 0.55 14.89
CA PHE A 217 -7.60 0.15 16.29
C PHE A 217 -7.05 1.27 17.16
N SER A 218 -6.01 1.98 16.73
CA SER A 218 -5.47 3.12 17.50
C SER A 218 -6.52 4.22 17.71
N LEU A 219 -7.30 4.56 16.69
CA LEU A 219 -8.39 5.53 16.83
C LEU A 219 -9.49 5.02 17.77
N HIS A 220 -9.76 3.72 17.82
CA HIS A 220 -10.73 3.16 18.75
C HIS A 220 -10.31 3.38 20.21
N TYR A 221 -9.06 3.08 20.54
CA TYR A 221 -8.52 3.23 21.90
C TYR A 221 -8.39 4.69 22.35
N VAL A 222 -8.28 5.65 21.43
CA VAL A 222 -8.25 7.09 21.76
C VAL A 222 -9.65 7.65 22.08
N THR A 223 -10.70 7.00 21.58
CA THR A 223 -12.10 7.46 21.75
C THR A 223 -12.86 6.81 22.91
N GLN A 224 -12.22 5.92 23.68
CA GLN A 224 -12.75 5.38 24.93
C GLN A 224 -12.27 6.21 26.12
#